data_AF-A0A9Q0VWA2-F1
#
_entry.id   AF-A0A9Q0VWA2-F1
#
_cell.length_a   1.000
_cell.length_b   1.000
_cell.length_c   1.000
_cell.angle_alpha   90.00
_cell.angle_beta   90.00
_cell.angle_gamma   90.00
#
_symmetry.space_group_name_H-M   'P 1'
#
loop_
_entity.id
_entity.type
_entity.pdbx_description
1 polymer ?
#
loop_
_entity_poly.entity_id
_entity_poly.type
_entity_poly.pdbx_seq_one_letter_code
_entity_poly.pdbx_strand_id
1 'polypeptide(L)'
;MTYAQVAVYGFSDKVGLLSFPQREDAFEMSKPYSSETGAIIDSEVREWVAKAYDSTVKLIEEHKEQVARIAELLLEKEVLHQDDLVRVLGERPFKSSEPTNYDRFKRGFEQDDKESKETAKGGTLDDDGSSPLEPEVVPA
;
A
#
# COMPACT_ATOMS: atom_id res chain seq x y z
N MET A 1 -14.48 1.22 0.92
CA MET A 1 -14.12 0.42 -0.27
C MET A 1 -15.25 -0.54 -0.67
N THR A 2 -15.71 -1.43 0.22
CA THR A 2 -16.68 -2.50 -0.13
C THR A 2 -18.01 -2.01 -0.71
N TYR A 3 -18.55 -0.89 -0.23
CA TYR A 3 -19.76 -0.28 -0.82
C TYR A 3 -19.60 0.07 -2.30
N ALA A 4 -18.44 0.60 -2.71
CA ALA A 4 -18.20 0.93 -4.11
C ALA A 4 -18.09 -0.34 -4.98
N GLN A 5 -17.50 -1.42 -4.45
CA GLN A 5 -17.41 -2.70 -5.16
C GLN A 5 -18.80 -3.27 -5.46
N VAL A 6 -19.71 -3.22 -4.48
CA VAL A 6 -21.07 -3.75 -4.63
C VAL A 6 -21.95 -2.80 -5.43
N ALA A 7 -21.98 -1.50 -5.08
CA ALA A 7 -22.95 -0.55 -5.64
C ALA A 7 -22.48 0.12 -6.93
N VAL A 8 -21.17 0.33 -7.14
CA VAL A 8 -20.64 1.07 -8.29
C VAL A 8 -20.04 0.12 -9.34
N TYR A 9 -19.27 -0.88 -8.90
CA TYR A 9 -18.58 -1.80 -9.81
C TYR A 9 -19.35 -3.09 -10.11
N GLY A 10 -20.43 -3.39 -9.38
CA GLY A 10 -21.29 -4.54 -9.64
C GLY A 10 -20.67 -5.89 -9.26
N PHE A 11 -19.84 -5.95 -8.21
CA PHE A 11 -19.18 -7.17 -7.75
C PHE A 11 -20.09 -8.06 -6.87
N SER A 12 -21.41 -7.98 -7.06
CA SER A 12 -22.39 -8.80 -6.35
C SER A 12 -23.41 -9.38 -7.31
N ASP A 13 -23.57 -10.70 -7.28
CA ASP A 13 -24.55 -11.41 -8.09
C ASP A 13 -25.99 -11.03 -7.71
N LYS A 14 -26.25 -10.66 -6.44
CA LYS A 14 -27.58 -10.30 -5.94
C LYS A 14 -28.02 -8.90 -6.40
N VAL A 15 -27.07 -7.96 -6.49
CA VAL A 15 -27.32 -6.61 -7.02
C VAL A 15 -27.28 -6.61 -8.55
N GLY A 16 -26.47 -7.50 -9.14
CA GLY A 16 -26.27 -7.65 -10.57
C GLY A 16 -25.28 -6.64 -11.15
N LEU A 17 -25.19 -6.61 -12.47
CA LEU A 17 -24.30 -5.73 -13.25
C LEU A 17 -24.85 -4.31 -13.38
N LEU A 18 -25.34 -3.75 -12.27
CA LEU A 18 -25.89 -2.39 -12.20
C LEU A 18 -24.93 -1.49 -11.42
N SER A 19 -24.87 -0.22 -11.84
CA SER A 19 -24.01 0.79 -11.23
C SER A 19 -24.85 1.94 -10.69
N PHE A 20 -24.61 2.29 -9.43
CA PHE A 20 -25.27 3.35 -8.68
C PHE A 20 -24.21 4.36 -8.20
N PRO A 21 -23.62 5.17 -9.10
CA PRO A 21 -22.65 6.18 -8.71
C PRO A 21 -23.32 7.25 -7.83
N GLN A 22 -22.64 7.63 -6.75
CA GLN A 22 -23.07 8.76 -5.93
C GLN A 22 -22.74 10.04 -6.70
N ARG A 23 -23.76 10.86 -6.98
CA ARG A 23 -23.55 12.19 -7.59
C ARG A 23 -22.93 13.09 -6.53
N GLU A 24 -21.81 13.72 -6.84
CA GLU A 24 -21.16 14.70 -5.95
C GLU A 24 -21.92 16.03 -5.90
N ASP A 25 -22.89 16.21 -6.81
CA ASP A 25 -23.80 17.34 -6.89
C ASP A 25 -24.68 17.37 -5.62
N ALA A 26 -24.29 18.20 -4.66
CA ALA A 26 -24.76 18.24 -3.26
C ALA A 26 -26.27 18.50 -3.02
N PHE A 27 -27.13 18.47 -4.04
CA PHE A 27 -28.56 18.77 -3.92
C PHE A 27 -29.48 17.56 -4.09
N GLU A 28 -29.01 16.43 -4.63
CA GLU A 28 -29.77 15.19 -4.70
C GLU A 28 -29.21 14.18 -3.69
N MET A 29 -29.58 14.37 -2.42
CA MET A 29 -29.26 13.46 -1.31
C MET A 29 -30.10 12.16 -1.34
N SER A 30 -30.69 11.82 -2.49
CA SER A 30 -31.47 10.60 -2.67
C SER A 30 -30.60 9.51 -3.30
N LYS A 31 -30.59 8.34 -2.65
CA LYS A 31 -29.98 7.14 -3.21
C LYS A 31 -30.71 6.80 -4.52
N PRO A 32 -30.01 6.52 -5.64
CA PRO A 32 -30.64 6.23 -6.94
C PRO A 32 -31.17 4.79 -7.01
N TYR A 33 -31.74 4.28 -5.91
CA TYR A 33 -32.27 2.93 -5.77
C TYR A 33 -33.30 2.85 -4.65
N SER A 34 -34.16 1.83 -4.70
CA SER A 34 -35.22 1.63 -3.69
C SER A 34 -34.64 1.24 -2.32
N SER A 35 -35.44 1.36 -1.27
CA SER A 35 -35.07 0.86 0.07
C SER A 35 -34.76 -0.64 0.07
N GLU A 36 -35.49 -1.41 -0.73
CA GLU A 36 -35.28 -2.85 -0.90
C GLU A 36 -33.91 -3.16 -1.50
N THR A 37 -33.53 -2.49 -2.59
CA THR A 37 -32.20 -2.64 -3.20
C THR A 37 -31.11 -2.19 -2.23
N GLY A 38 -31.34 -1.12 -1.46
CA GLY A 38 -30.43 -0.68 -0.41
C GLY A 38 -30.18 -1.74 0.66
N ALA A 39 -31.23 -2.43 1.10
CA ALA A 39 -31.12 -3.52 2.07
C ALA A 39 -30.30 -4.71 1.51
N ILE A 40 -30.47 -5.02 0.21
CA ILE A 40 -29.66 -6.04 -0.47
C ILE A 40 -28.19 -5.64 -0.49
N ILE A 41 -27.87 -4.40 -0.90
CA ILE A 41 -26.49 -3.88 -0.91
C ILE A 41 -25.87 -3.97 0.48
N ASP A 42 -26.58 -3.53 1.52
CA ASP A 42 -26.08 -3.57 2.90
C ASP A 42 -25.82 -5.02 3.37
N SER A 43 -26.66 -5.96 2.96
CA SER A 43 -26.49 -7.38 3.28
C SER A 43 -25.25 -7.98 2.62
N GLU A 44 -25.01 -7.65 1.35
CA GLU A 44 -23.84 -8.09 0.58
C GLU A 44 -22.56 -7.50 1.16
N VAL A 45 -22.55 -6.20 1.46
CA VAL A 45 -21.39 -5.54 2.06
C VAL A 45 -21.02 -6.20 3.39
N ARG A 46 -22.01 -6.52 4.23
CA ARG A 46 -21.77 -7.23 5.50
C ARG A 46 -21.15 -8.59 5.27
N GLU A 47 -21.66 -9.34 4.29
CA GLU A 47 -21.15 -10.67 3.94
C GLU A 47 -19.70 -10.60 3.45
N TRP A 48 -19.37 -9.65 2.57
CA TRP A 48 -18.01 -9.43 2.07
C TRP A 48 -17.04 -9.04 3.18
N VAL A 49 -17.44 -8.14 4.08
CA VAL A 49 -16.59 -7.72 5.20
C VAL A 49 -16.37 -8.88 6.18
N ALA A 50 -17.41 -9.67 6.48
CA ALA A 50 -17.28 -10.83 7.34
C ALA A 50 -16.33 -11.88 6.75
N LYS A 51 -16.45 -12.20 5.45
CA LYS A 51 -15.52 -13.12 4.76
C LYS A 51 -14.08 -12.64 4.82
N ALA A 52 -13.85 -11.36 4.55
CA ALA A 52 -12.51 -10.77 4.59
C ALA A 52 -11.94 -10.81 6.02
N TYR A 53 -12.76 -10.50 7.02
CA TYR A 53 -12.38 -10.61 8.43
C TYR A 53 -11.97 -12.03 8.80
N ASP A 54 -12.83 -13.01 8.52
CA ASP A 54 -12.57 -14.42 8.84
C ASP A 54 -11.31 -14.94 8.14
N SER A 55 -11.11 -14.58 6.86
CA SER A 55 -9.90 -14.93 6.13
C SER A 55 -8.65 -14.28 6.73
N THR A 56 -8.75 -13.04 7.21
CA THR A 56 -7.63 -12.31 7.82
C THR A 56 -7.29 -12.90 9.18
N VAL A 57 -8.29 -13.22 10.00
CA VAL A 57 -8.09 -13.88 11.31
C VAL A 57 -7.39 -15.22 11.10
N LYS A 58 -7.88 -16.06 10.19
CA LYS A 58 -7.24 -17.35 9.86
C LYS A 58 -5.79 -17.18 9.43
N LEU A 59 -5.50 -16.21 8.56
CA LEU A 59 -4.15 -15.94 8.08
C LEU A 59 -3.21 -15.53 9.23
N ILE A 60 -3.68 -14.66 10.13
CA ILE A 60 -2.91 -14.21 11.30
C ILE A 60 -2.71 -15.36 12.30
N GLU A 61 -3.73 -16.19 12.52
CA GLU A 61 -3.64 -17.36 13.39
C GLU A 61 -2.64 -18.40 12.86
N GLU A 62 -2.67 -18.67 11.55
CA GLU A 62 -1.72 -19.56 10.88
C GLU A 62 -0.27 -19.08 11.02
N HIS A 63 -0.06 -17.76 10.95
CA HIS A 63 1.27 -17.13 11.01
C HIS A 63 1.56 -16.47 12.36
N LYS A 64 0.89 -16.90 13.43
CA LYS A 64 0.91 -16.24 14.75
C LYS A 64 2.32 -16.06 15.32
N GLU A 65 3.19 -17.06 15.16
CA GLU A 65 4.57 -17.00 15.63
C GLU A 65 5.42 -15.95 14.89
N GLN A 66 5.18 -15.78 13.59
CA GLN A 66 5.84 -14.77 12.79
C GLN A 66 5.39 -13.36 13.17
N VAL A 67 4.08 -13.18 13.40
CA VAL A 67 3.51 -11.92 13.87
C VAL A 67 4.05 -11.56 15.26
N ALA A 68 4.16 -12.53 16.17
CA ALA A 68 4.74 -12.32 17.49
C ALA A 68 6.20 -11.84 17.42
N ARG A 69 7.03 -12.47 16.58
CA ARG A 69 8.43 -12.05 16.37
C ARG A 69 8.55 -10.63 15.82
N ILE A 70 7.66 -10.23 14.92
CA ILE A 70 7.63 -8.84 14.42
C ILE A 70 7.23 -7.87 15.53
N ALA A 71 6.24 -8.24 16.35
CA ALA A 71 5.81 -7.41 17.48
C ALA A 71 6.93 -7.22 18.52
N GLU A 72 7.68 -8.28 18.85
CA GLU A 72 8.85 -8.20 19.71
C GLU A 72 9.93 -7.28 19.12
N LEU A 73 10.21 -7.41 17.82
CA LEU A 73 11.18 -6.56 17.14
C LEU A 73 10.75 -5.08 17.13
N LEU A 74 9.45 -4.80 17.03
CA LEU A 74 8.91 -3.43 17.11
C LEU A 74 9.02 -2.83 18.52
N LEU A 75 9.07 -3.65 19.57
CA LEU A 75 9.33 -3.17 20.93
C LEU A 75 10.79 -2.76 21.11
N GLU A 76 11.72 -3.40 20.41
CA GLU A 76 13.15 -3.08 20.42
C GLU A 76 13.50 -1.91 19.47
N LYS A 77 12.85 -1.87 18.30
CA LYS A 77 13.11 -0.90 17.22
C LYS A 77 11.80 -0.29 16.73
N GLU A 78 11.66 1.02 16.92
CA GLU A 78 10.43 1.77 16.58
C GLU A 78 10.04 1.70 15.09
N VAL A 79 11.02 1.54 14.20
CA VAL A 79 10.82 1.50 12.74
C VAL A 79 11.49 0.28 12.14
N LEU A 80 10.72 -0.57 11.47
CA LEU A 80 11.25 -1.71 10.71
C LEU A 80 11.40 -1.38 9.24
N HIS A 81 12.55 -1.75 8.66
CA HIS A 81 12.78 -1.68 7.21
C HIS A 81 12.53 -3.03 6.54
N GLN A 82 12.49 -3.05 5.20
CA GLN A 82 12.27 -4.27 4.42
C GLN A 82 13.30 -5.36 4.78
N ASP A 83 14.57 -4.98 4.98
CA ASP A 83 15.64 -5.93 5.31
C ASP A 83 15.40 -6.60 6.67
N ASP A 84 14.78 -5.90 7.64
CA ASP A 84 14.41 -6.46 8.94
C ASP A 84 13.27 -7.48 8.80
N LEU A 85 12.28 -7.18 7.95
CA LEU A 85 11.18 -8.09 7.64
C LEU A 85 11.67 -9.36 6.94
N VAL A 86 12.60 -9.24 5.99
CA VAL A 86 13.20 -10.40 5.30
C VAL A 86 14.00 -11.28 6.26
N ARG A 87 14.67 -10.69 7.26
CA ARG A 87 15.37 -11.47 8.31
C ARG A 87 14.42 -12.30 9.17
N VAL A 88 13.24 -11.76 9.50
CA VAL A 88 12.27 -12.44 10.39
C VAL A 88 11.36 -13.42 9.64
N LEU A 89 10.86 -13.00 8.47
CA LEU A 89 9.86 -13.72 7.67
C LEU A 89 10.47 -14.55 6.53
N GLY A 90 11.71 -14.26 6.13
CA GLY A 90 12.33 -14.83 4.93
C GLY A 90 12.02 -14.03 3.66
N GLU A 91 12.44 -14.55 2.52
CA GLU A 91 12.16 -13.94 1.22
C GLU A 91 10.68 -14.04 0.86
N ARG A 92 10.15 -12.99 0.21
CA ARG A 92 8.76 -12.95 -0.22
C ARG A 92 8.52 -14.02 -1.30
N PRO A 93 7.53 -14.93 -1.12
CA PRO A 93 7.28 -16.01 -2.08
C PRO A 93 6.66 -15.53 -3.41
N PHE A 94 6.22 -14.28 -3.49
CA PHE A 94 5.67 -13.67 -4.69
C PHE A 94 6.59 -12.56 -5.20
N LYS A 95 7.09 -12.70 -6.43
CA LYS A 95 7.87 -11.67 -7.11
C LYS A 95 6.93 -10.69 -7.81
N SER A 96 7.07 -9.41 -7.50
CA SER A 96 6.40 -8.34 -8.24
C SER A 96 6.95 -8.29 -9.67
N SER A 97 6.09 -8.19 -10.69
CA SER A 97 6.56 -8.02 -12.08
C SER A 97 7.16 -6.64 -12.31
N GLU A 98 6.70 -5.64 -11.54
CA GLU A 98 7.22 -4.28 -11.55
C GLU A 98 8.04 -3.98 -10.28
N PRO A 99 9.11 -3.17 -10.39
CA PRO A 99 9.84 -2.70 -9.23
C PRO A 99 8.92 -1.86 -8.35
N THR A 100 8.80 -2.28 -7.10
CA THR A 100 8.02 -1.61 -6.05
C THR A 100 8.56 -0.19 -5.85
N ASN A 101 7.74 0.74 -5.35
CA ASN A 101 8.21 2.09 -5.02
C ASN A 101 9.44 2.07 -4.09
N TYR A 102 9.50 1.09 -3.18
CA TYR A 102 10.66 0.88 -2.33
C TYR A 102 11.92 0.45 -3.12
N ASP A 103 11.78 -0.41 -4.12
CA ASP A 103 12.89 -0.85 -4.98
C ASP A 103 13.43 0.32 -5.82
N ARG A 104 12.52 1.19 -6.30
CA ARG A 104 12.89 2.43 -7.01
C ARG A 104 13.61 3.41 -6.09
N PHE A 105 13.14 3.56 -4.84
CA PHE A 105 13.76 4.40 -3.83
C PHE A 105 15.17 3.90 -3.46
N LYS A 106 15.36 2.61 -3.16
CA LYS A 106 16.69 2.04 -2.88
C LYS A 106 17.66 2.22 -4.05
N ARG A 107 17.19 2.03 -5.30
CA ARG A 107 18.04 2.18 -6.50
C ARG A 107 18.59 3.60 -6.68
N GLY A 108 17.89 4.63 -6.19
CA GLY A 108 18.38 6.03 -6.19
C GLY A 108 19.57 6.24 -5.25
N PHE A 109 19.55 5.64 -4.06
CA PHE A 109 20.67 5.69 -3.10
C PHE A 109 21.83 4.76 -3.49
N GLU A 110 21.57 3.69 -4.24
CA GLU A 110 22.62 2.80 -4.74
C GLU A 110 23.54 3.44 -5.78
N GLN A 111 23.13 4.54 -6.44
CA GLN A 111 24.03 5.30 -7.32
C GLN A 111 25.10 6.04 -6.49
N ASP A 112 24.70 6.67 -5.38
CA ASP A 112 25.60 7.40 -4.49
C ASP A 112 26.54 6.46 -3.69
N ASP A 113 26.06 5.28 -3.29
CA ASP A 113 26.86 4.28 -2.57
C ASP A 113 27.89 3.56 -3.47
N LYS A 114 27.67 3.52 -4.79
CA LYS A 114 28.65 3.00 -5.75
C LYS A 114 29.71 4.04 -6.08
N GLU A 115 29.34 5.31 -6.25
CA GLU A 115 30.30 6.39 -6.44
C GLU A 115 31.20 6.59 -5.22
N SER A 116 30.66 6.48 -4.01
CA SER A 116 31.45 6.59 -2.76
C SER A 116 32.38 5.40 -2.49
N LYS A 117 32.05 4.20 -2.99
CA LYS A 117 32.96 3.03 -2.93
C LYS A 117 34.04 3.03 -4.02
N GLU A 118 33.77 3.63 -5.18
CA GLU A 118 34.79 3.80 -6.23
C GLU A 118 35.77 4.95 -5.91
N THR A 119 35.32 6.03 -5.28
CA THR A 119 36.19 7.15 -4.86
C THR A 119 37.12 6.82 -3.69
N ALA A 120 36.85 5.79 -2.89
CA ALA A 120 37.74 5.37 -1.79
C ALA A 120 38.99 4.58 -2.24
N LYS A 121 39.16 4.30 -3.55
CA LYS A 121 40.31 3.54 -4.09
C LYS A 121 41.28 4.34 -4.98
N GLY A 122 41.12 5.66 -5.12
CA GLY A 122 42.04 6.49 -5.90
C GLY A 122 42.17 7.89 -5.33
N GLY A 123 43.14 8.11 -4.44
CA GLY A 123 43.53 9.46 -4.05
C GLY A 123 44.32 10.14 -5.17
N THR A 124 43.87 11.32 -5.62
CA THR A 124 44.50 12.64 -5.37
C THR A 124 43.73 13.76 -6.09
N LEU A 125 43.58 14.87 -5.35
CA LEU A 125 43.16 16.25 -5.67
C LEU A 125 43.00 16.67 -7.15
N ASP A 126 41.90 17.35 -7.47
CA ASP A 126 41.93 18.81 -7.71
C ASP A 126 40.52 19.44 -7.71
N ASP A 127 40.55 20.72 -7.36
CA ASP A 127 39.53 21.77 -7.20
C ASP A 127 38.75 22.10 -8.49
N ASP A 128 37.42 22.29 -8.40
CA ASP A 128 36.69 23.51 -8.82
C ASP A 128 35.17 23.31 -8.62
N GLY A 129 34.51 24.35 -8.13
CA GLY A 129 33.16 24.30 -7.58
C GLY A 129 32.02 24.49 -8.57
N SER A 130 30.82 24.08 -8.15
CA SER A 130 29.59 24.83 -8.43
C SER A 130 28.48 24.43 -7.44
N SER A 131 27.77 25.45 -6.96
CA SER A 131 26.88 25.44 -5.79
C SER A 131 25.48 24.83 -6.05
N PRO A 132 24.69 24.54 -4.98
CA PRO A 132 23.46 23.75 -5.03
C PRO A 132 22.27 24.49 -5.65
N LEU A 133 21.47 23.78 -6.47
CA LEU A 133 20.22 24.30 -7.05
C LEU A 133 19.10 24.27 -6.00
N GLU A 134 18.54 25.45 -5.71
CA GLU A 134 17.35 25.62 -4.85
C GLU A 134 16.06 25.13 -5.55
N PRO A 135 15.08 24.59 -4.81
CA PRO A 135 13.84 24.06 -5.37
C PRO A 135 12.86 25.18 -5.76
N GLU A 136 12.45 25.19 -7.03
CA GLU A 136 11.49 26.13 -7.59
C GLU A 136 10.06 25.88 -7.05
N VAL A 137 9.49 26.88 -6.38
CA VAL A 137 8.12 26.85 -5.84
C VAL A 137 7.14 27.29 -6.93
N VAL A 138 6.17 26.42 -7.27
CA VAL A 138 5.11 26.70 -8.25
C VAL A 138 4.06 27.67 -7.65
N PRO A 139 3.62 28.73 -8.34
CA PRO A 139 2.65 29.68 -7.79
C PRO A 139 1.18 29.27 -8.00
N ALA A 140 0.40 29.63 -6.97
CA ALA A 140 -1.07 29.77 -6.74
C ALA A 140 -2.08 29.30 -7.80
#